data_AF-A0A0R3SLL4-F1
#
_entry.id   AF-A0A0R3SLL4-F1
#
_cell.length_a   1.000
_cell.length_b   1.000
_cell.length_c   1.000
_cell.angle_alpha   90.00
_cell.angle_beta   90.00
_cell.angle_gamma   90.00
#
_symmetry.space_group_name_H-M   'P 1'
#
loop_
_entity.id
_entity.type
_entity.pdbx_description
1 polymer ?
#
loop_
_entity_poly.entity_id
_entity_poly.type
_entity_poly.pdbx_seq_one_letter_code
_entity_poly.pdbx_strand_id
1 'polypeptide(L)'
;MSLYRDNSRVCEWGDSIQGPEECGTLIVDKDNGLIIYNATISKPTDKNFETLLWVNRANEISVTLDWTNSGEAPEVKACGKSDD
;
A
#
# COMPACT_ATOMS: atom_id res chain seq x y z
N MET A 1 -13.00 -0.53 -4.57
CA MET A 1 -11.94 -0.19 -3.60
C MET A 1 -11.02 0.74 -4.35
N SER A 2 -10.62 1.84 -3.74
CA SER A 2 -9.92 2.91 -4.46
C SER A 2 -8.61 3.22 -3.75
N LEU A 3 -7.53 3.38 -4.52
CA LEU A 3 -6.25 3.88 -4.02
C LEU A 3 -6.08 5.32 -4.47
N TYR A 4 -5.69 6.19 -3.54
CA TYR A 4 -5.37 7.58 -3.80
C TYR A 4 -3.90 7.86 -3.45
N ARG A 5 -3.28 8.69 -4.28
CA ARG A 5 -1.96 9.31 -4.08
C ARG A 5 -2.15 10.82 -4.18
N ASP A 6 -1.78 11.58 -3.16
CA ASP A 6 -1.93 13.04 -3.13
C ASP A 6 -3.35 13.52 -3.54
N ASN A 7 -4.38 12.89 -2.96
CA ASN A 7 -5.81 13.08 -3.29
C ASN A 7 -6.22 12.75 -4.75
N SER A 8 -5.30 12.29 -5.58
CA SER A 8 -5.58 11.81 -6.93
C SER A 8 -5.83 10.31 -6.92
N ARG A 9 -6.96 9.86 -7.47
CA ARG A 9 -7.28 8.43 -7.56
C ARG A 9 -6.35 7.77 -8.58
N VAL A 10 -5.50 6.85 -8.13
CA VAL A 10 -4.57 6.09 -8.98
C VAL A 10 -5.12 4.73 -9.38
N CYS A 11 -5.86 4.08 -8.47
CA CYS A 11 -6.49 2.79 -8.74
C CYS A 11 -7.94 2.76 -8.31
N GLU A 12 -8.72 2.00 -9.07
CA GLU A 12 -10.08 1.61 -8.74
C GLU A 12 -10.25 0.13 -9.06
N TRP A 13 -10.36 -0.70 -8.03
CA TRP A 13 -10.71 -2.10 -8.18
C TRP A 13 -12.24 -2.26 -8.11
N GLY A 14 -12.81 -2.61 -9.26
CA GLY A 14 -14.20 -3.03 -9.47
C GLY A 14 -14.26 -4.26 -10.38
N ASP A 15 -15.38 -4.50 -11.07
CA ASP A 15 -15.59 -5.70 -11.90
C ASP A 15 -14.74 -5.74 -13.20
N SER A 16 -14.12 -4.62 -13.57
CA SER A 16 -13.26 -4.52 -14.75
C SER A 16 -11.94 -3.89 -14.32
N ILE A 17 -10.90 -4.73 -14.18
CA ILE A 17 -9.54 -4.27 -13.85
C ILE A 17 -8.97 -3.63 -15.12
N GLN A 18 -9.20 -2.33 -15.29
CA GLN A 18 -8.48 -1.51 -16.25
C GLN A 18 -7.92 -0.31 -15.50
N GLY A 19 -6.79 -0.53 -14.82
CA GLY A 19 -6.02 0.50 -14.16
C GLY A 19 -4.60 0.57 -14.74
N PRO A 20 -3.83 1.64 -14.43
CA PRO A 20 -2.40 1.71 -14.73
C PRO A 20 -1.63 0.50 -14.17
N GLU A 21 -0.40 0.25 -14.63
CA GLU A 21 0.47 -0.85 -14.14
C GLU A 21 0.60 -0.89 -12.60
N GLU A 22 0.43 0.25 -11.93
CA GLU A 22 0.43 0.35 -10.47
C GLU A 22 -0.72 -0.44 -9.81
N CYS A 23 -1.84 -0.63 -10.52
CA CYS A 23 -3.02 -1.31 -10.05
C CYS A 23 -2.90 -2.80 -10.37
N GLY A 24 -2.38 -3.55 -9.41
CA GLY A 24 -2.26 -4.98 -9.57
C GLY A 24 -3.63 -5.69 -9.51
N THR A 25 -3.58 -7.02 -9.47
CA THR A 25 -4.74 -7.90 -9.54
C THR A 25 -5.62 -7.86 -8.28
N LEU A 26 -6.93 -8.03 -8.47
CA LEU A 26 -7.88 -8.40 -7.43
C LEU A 26 -7.88 -9.92 -7.26
N ILE A 27 -7.58 -10.41 -6.06
CA ILE A 27 -7.62 -11.84 -5.72
C ILE A 27 -8.74 -12.07 -4.71
N VAL A 28 -9.65 -12.99 -5.03
CA VAL A 28 -10.74 -13.41 -4.13
C VAL A 28 -10.44 -14.81 -3.63
N ASP A 29 -10.04 -14.92 -2.37
CA ASP A 29 -9.83 -16.19 -1.69
C ASP A 29 -11.12 -16.58 -0.97
N LYS A 30 -11.89 -17.48 -1.60
CA LYS A 30 -13.19 -17.91 -1.10
C LYS A 30 -13.07 -18.85 0.11
N ASP A 31 -11.96 -19.57 0.23
CA ASP A 31 -11.78 -20.57 1.28
C ASP A 31 -11.50 -19.88 2.63
N ASN A 32 -10.78 -18.76 2.61
CA ASN A 32 -10.51 -17.94 3.78
C ASN A 32 -11.42 -16.70 3.91
N GLY A 33 -12.32 -16.47 2.95
CA GLY A 33 -13.22 -15.32 2.94
C GLY A 33 -12.50 -13.97 2.76
N LEU A 34 -11.35 -13.95 2.10
CA LEU A 34 -10.52 -12.77 1.91
C LEU A 34 -10.70 -12.18 0.52
N ILE A 35 -10.72 -10.84 0.46
CA ILE A 35 -10.60 -10.09 -0.79
C ILE A 35 -9.31 -9.29 -0.69
N ILE A 36 -8.34 -9.64 -1.53
CA ILE A 36 -7.00 -9.06 -1.54
C ILE A 36 -6.89 -8.12 -2.74
N TYR A 37 -6.61 -6.86 -2.43
CA TYR A 37 -6.29 -5.84 -3.42
C TYR A 37 -4.79 -5.58 -3.34
N ASN A 38 -4.08 -5.66 -4.47
CA ASN A 38 -2.65 -5.38 -4.51
C ASN A 38 -2.34 -4.20 -5.45
N ALA A 39 -1.29 -3.46 -5.11
CA ALA A 39 -0.77 -2.37 -5.92
C ALA A 39 0.75 -2.40 -5.83
N THR A 40 1.43 -2.11 -6.95
CA THR A 40 2.89 -2.01 -6.99
C THR A 40 3.26 -0.55 -7.09
N ILE A 41 3.95 -0.03 -6.08
CA ILE A 41 4.33 1.38 -5.99
C ILE A 41 5.84 1.48 -6.11
N SER A 42 6.28 2.21 -7.13
CA SER A 42 7.70 2.47 -7.39
C SER A 42 8.13 3.76 -6.72
N LYS A 43 9.34 3.78 -6.15
CA LYS A 43 9.93 4.97 -5.55
C LYS A 43 10.03 6.12 -6.57
N PRO A 44 9.39 7.28 -6.33
CA PRO A 44 9.57 8.47 -7.18
C PRO A 44 10.96 9.09 -6.99
N THR A 45 11.47 9.78 -8.01
CA THR A 45 12.82 10.39 -8.01
C THR A 45 12.96 11.54 -7.00
N ASP A 46 11.86 12.21 -6.70
CA ASP A 46 11.77 13.51 -6.01
C ASP A 46 11.12 13.42 -4.62
N LYS A 47 10.70 12.22 -4.17
CA LYS A 47 10.13 12.03 -2.83
C LYS A 47 10.76 10.87 -2.08
N ASN A 48 10.99 11.10 -0.79
CA ASN A 48 11.48 10.09 0.14
C ASN A 48 10.37 9.47 0.98
N PHE A 49 9.21 10.12 1.04
CA PHE A 49 8.04 9.67 1.77
C PHE A 49 6.81 9.92 0.91
N GLU A 50 5.89 8.97 0.91
CA GLU A 50 4.56 9.17 0.34
C GLU A 50 3.52 8.50 1.23
N THR A 51 2.33 9.09 1.29
CA THR A 51 1.19 8.48 1.98
C THR A 51 0.12 8.17 0.96
N LEU A 52 -0.32 6.92 0.97
CA LEU A 52 -1.33 6.37 0.10
C LEU A 52 -2.59 6.10 0.91
N LEU A 53 -3.75 6.35 0.31
CA LEU A 53 -5.03 6.17 0.96
C LEU A 53 -5.84 5.10 0.24
N TRP A 54 -6.13 4.02 0.95
CA TRP A 54 -7.02 2.96 0.53
C TRP A 54 -8.41 3.22 1.09
N VAL A 55 -9.37 3.45 0.21
CA VAL A 55 -10.73 3.83 0.57
C VAL A 55 -11.72 2.84 -0.01
N ASN A 56 -12.67 2.39 0.81
CA ASN A 56 -13.90 1.78 0.33
C ASN A 56 -15.12 2.51 0.93
N ARG A 57 -16.33 1.99 0.70
CA ARG A 57 -17.57 2.65 1.15
C ARG A 57 -17.68 2.79 2.68
N ALA A 58 -16.98 1.97 3.46
CA ALA A 58 -17.12 1.89 4.90
C ALA A 58 -15.83 2.21 5.68
N ASN A 59 -14.67 2.05 5.04
CA ASN A 59 -13.37 2.08 5.69
C ASN A 59 -12.37 2.89 4.89
N GLU A 60 -11.43 3.48 5.63
CA GLU A 60 -10.28 4.21 5.10
C GLU A 60 -9.02 3.70 5.81
N ILE A 61 -7.99 3.38 5.03
CA ILE A 61 -6.70 2.90 5.51
C ILE A 61 -5.63 3.79 4.90
N SER A 62 -4.82 4.41 5.76
CA SER A 62 -3.67 5.21 5.34
C SER A 62 -2.40 4.37 5.46
N VAL A 63 -1.58 4.36 4.41
CA VAL A 63 -0.31 3.63 4.35
C VAL A 63 0.79 4.62 3.99
N THR A 64 1.78 4.77 4.87
CA THR A 64 2.95 5.61 4.61
C THR A 64 4.12 4.75 4.15
N LEU A 65 4.65 5.06 2.98
CA LEU A 65 5.88 4.48 2.46
C LEU A 65 7.05 5.42 2.77
N ASP A 66 8.06 4.88 3.44
CA ASP A 66 9.32 5.55 3.76
C ASP A 66 10.47 4.90 2.99
N TRP A 67 11.01 5.66 2.02
CA TRP A 67 12.09 5.24 1.15
C TRP A 67 13.49 5.65 1.64
N THR A 68 13.59 6.28 2.82
CA THR A 68 14.87 6.66 3.44
C THR A 68 15.54 5.50 4.16
N ASN A 69 14.72 4.53 4.59
CA ASN A 69 15.19 3.32 5.22
C ASN A 69 15.30 2.22 4.16
N SER A 70 16.51 2.06 3.59
CA SER A 70 16.84 0.87 2.80
C SER A 70 17.14 -0.29 3.76
N GLY A 71 16.11 -0.85 4.40
CA GLY A 71 16.26 -1.93 5.37
C GLY A 71 15.09 -2.06 6.35
N GLU A 72 15.26 -3.02 7.27
CA GLU A 72 14.34 -3.38 8.36
C GLU A 72 13.59 -2.18 8.98
N ALA A 73 12.26 -2.33 9.10
CA ALA A 73 11.36 -1.30 9.59
C ALA A 73 11.81 -0.75 10.96
N PRO A 74 11.56 0.53 11.29
CA PRO A 74 12.10 1.14 12.51
C PRO A 74 11.71 0.40 13.80
N GLU A 75 10.59 -0.33 13.82
CA GLU A 75 10.19 -1.19 14.94
C GLU A 75 11.16 -2.34 15.24
N VAL A 76 11.82 -2.93 14.23
CA VAL A 76 12.78 -4.04 14.45
C VAL A 76 14.15 -3.53 14.90
N LYS A 77 14.54 -2.31 14.51
CA LYS A 77 15.78 -1.67 14.99
C LYS A 77 15.74 -1.35 16.49
N ALA A 78 14.54 -1.12 17.05
CA ALA A 78 14.36 -0.87 18.48
C ALA A 78 14.53 -2.13 19.35
N CYS A 79 14.25 -3.31 18.80
CA CYS A 79 14.34 -4.58 19.54
C CYS A 79 15.77 -5.17 19.61
N GLY A 80 16.74 -4.63 18.86
CA GLY A 80 18.13 -5.11 18.83
C GLY A 80 19.03 -4.60 19.96
N LYS A 81 18.54 -3.72 20.84
CA LYS A 81 19.25 -3.27 22.04
C LYS A 81 18.65 -3.95 23.28
N SER A 82 18.93 -5.24 23.44
CA SER A 82 18.95 -5.82 24.78
C SER A 82 20.38 -5.66 25.27
N ASP A 83 20.56 -4.90 26.35
CA ASP A 83 21.84 -4.63 27.00
C ASP A 83 22.57 -5.93 27.37
N ASP A 84 23.90 -5.95 27.16
CA ASP A 84 24.87 -7.00 27.54
C ASP A 84 24.75 -7.46 29.00
#